data_AF-A0A0F9XRP4-F1
#
_entry.id   AF-A0A0F9XRP4-F1
#
_cell.length_a   1.000
_cell.length_b   1.000
_cell.length_c   1.000
_cell.angle_alpha   90.00
_cell.angle_beta   90.00
_cell.angle_gamma   90.00
#
_symmetry.space_group_name_H-M   'P 1'
#
loop_
_entity.id
_entity.type
_entity.pdbx_description
1 polymer ?
#
loop_
_entity_poly.entity_id
_entity_poly.type
_entity_poly.pdbx_seq_one_letter_code
_entity_poly.pdbx_strand_id
1 'polypeptide(L)'
;MEKLTDDSSTAFTQFTPETSEQTVLGEIWDGRRYAVPWPGNKYNIFMNDTNRVICSHDEGGLYVYDIEHDVNKQYTWLCVEKNGYFGFVNTHSGRFMGHNSHEKMHSATFQHEAWEFMTVRKHPDGGYELLMPHWWHTLKKVTSAFAAHAKSAAHLEEEAKQSQSLSASVTDSKETSTDATDSKEILTNAPPPVQLQFGDVYYTCLTHQQQDEVFNQLSAKCHPVEILEKEGYILDVEKGPATKKQKPRPSLADFQQTPQIQPATIKRRAVVVDCEMAETSDGSDELVSLYVMDFLTGEPLIDSLVIPSRPIIDWRAKIHGIDATMINEAAAHKNVLHGWAAAREELWKHVDESTILVGQSILFDFESLRLIHMRVVDSAILATEAVFNKTGKKYRKPRRRWGLQELCETFLGIQIRSGDGIHSNMEDVLAAREVVLQCLLKPDNFKEWADKAREDFWKPKEGSKNQERKKKKKAKEPTHQLAKQAAPALETIEDFYDSLDDDDVFYDFEDDTGFYMERDWFTKFGADIAYY
;
A
#
# COMPACT_ATOMS: atom_id res chain seq x y z
N MET A 1 -25.17 50.67 19.81
CA MET A 1 -24.41 50.73 21.07
C MET A 1 -24.68 49.41 21.78
N GLU A 2 -23.62 48.68 22.16
CA GLU A 2 -23.50 47.57 23.17
C GLU A 2 -24.74 46.72 23.59
N LYS A 3 -24.64 45.42 23.94
CA LYS A 3 -23.58 44.38 23.90
C LYS A 3 -24.25 43.01 24.18
N LEU A 4 -23.49 41.94 23.92
CA LEU A 4 -23.54 40.57 24.50
C LEU A 4 -24.40 40.35 25.76
N THR A 5 -25.05 39.18 25.85
CA THR A 5 -24.59 38.05 26.70
C THR A 5 -25.24 36.72 26.29
N ASP A 6 -24.61 35.63 26.75
CA ASP A 6 -24.83 34.22 26.42
C ASP A 6 -25.77 33.51 27.43
N ASP A 7 -25.89 32.19 27.23
CA ASP A 7 -26.17 31.12 28.20
C ASP A 7 -27.61 30.60 28.44
N SER A 8 -27.72 29.29 28.13
CA SER A 8 -28.30 28.23 28.96
C SER A 8 -29.82 28.14 29.20
N SER A 9 -30.43 27.08 28.65
CA SER A 9 -31.05 26.01 29.47
C SER A 9 -31.59 24.87 28.59
N THR A 10 -31.03 23.66 28.73
CA THR A 10 -31.59 22.43 28.16
C THR A 10 -32.61 21.81 29.10
N ALA A 11 -33.89 21.77 28.70
CA ALA A 11 -34.93 21.05 29.42
C ALA A 11 -35.04 19.59 28.93
N PHE A 12 -34.75 18.64 29.82
CA PHE A 12 -34.87 17.20 29.60
C PHE A 12 -36.37 16.78 29.60
N THR A 13 -36.78 15.89 28.69
CA THR A 13 -38.03 15.14 28.82
C THR A 13 -37.81 13.66 28.52
N GLN A 14 -37.98 12.82 29.54
CA GLN A 14 -38.01 11.37 29.41
C GLN A 14 -39.29 10.93 28.69
N PHE A 15 -39.18 10.02 27.72
CA PHE A 15 -40.18 8.98 27.48
C PHE A 15 -39.52 7.79 26.77
N THR A 16 -39.21 6.74 27.53
CA THR A 16 -38.75 5.46 26.99
C THR A 16 -39.97 4.55 26.79
N PRO A 17 -40.21 3.98 25.59
CA PRO A 17 -41.19 2.93 25.42
C PRO A 17 -40.61 1.60 25.92
N GLU A 18 -41.29 0.92 26.85
CA GLU A 18 -41.03 -0.50 27.10
C GLU A 18 -41.34 -1.28 25.81
N THR A 19 -40.31 -1.85 25.18
CA THR A 19 -40.48 -2.63 23.95
C THR A 19 -40.73 -4.08 24.31
N SER A 20 -41.85 -4.62 23.80
CA SER A 20 -42.38 -5.93 24.14
C SER A 20 -41.46 -7.09 23.75
N GLU A 21 -41.44 -8.12 24.59
CA GLU A 21 -40.67 -9.34 24.39
C GLU A 21 -41.07 -10.06 23.08
N GLN A 22 -40.15 -10.08 22.11
CA GLN A 22 -40.23 -11.02 20.99
C GLN A 22 -39.43 -12.27 21.34
N THR A 23 -40.11 -13.26 21.91
CA THR A 23 -39.56 -14.60 22.09
C THR A 23 -39.35 -15.25 20.72
N VAL A 24 -38.08 -15.40 20.31
CA VAL A 24 -37.74 -16.21 19.13
C VAL A 24 -37.99 -17.68 19.50
N LEU A 25 -39.02 -18.27 18.89
CA LEU A 25 -39.41 -19.66 19.15
C LEU A 25 -38.36 -20.62 18.58
N GLY A 26 -37.53 -21.20 19.45
CA GLY A 26 -36.64 -22.32 19.10
C GLY A 26 -35.37 -22.44 19.94
N GLU A 27 -34.90 -21.35 20.54
CA GLU A 27 -33.61 -21.30 21.23
C GLU A 27 -33.77 -21.27 22.76
N ILE A 28 -32.82 -21.87 23.47
CA ILE A 28 -32.79 -21.87 24.94
C ILE A 28 -32.34 -20.48 25.39
N TRP A 29 -33.25 -19.73 26.01
CA TRP A 29 -32.98 -18.40 26.56
C TRP A 29 -31.88 -18.46 27.63
N ASP A 30 -30.73 -17.84 27.35
CA ASP A 30 -29.53 -17.88 28.20
C ASP A 30 -29.52 -16.82 29.32
N GLY A 31 -30.57 -15.99 29.38
CA GLY A 31 -30.71 -14.90 30.35
C GLY A 31 -30.36 -13.51 29.79
N ARG A 32 -29.83 -13.40 28.57
CA ARG A 32 -29.37 -12.13 27.99
C ARG A 32 -30.43 -11.46 27.13
N ARG A 33 -30.52 -10.13 27.23
CA ARG A 33 -31.35 -9.30 26.34
C ARG A 33 -30.47 -8.50 25.40
N TYR A 34 -30.43 -8.87 24.12
CA TYR A 34 -29.81 -8.08 23.06
C TYR A 34 -30.47 -6.70 22.97
N ALA A 35 -29.82 -5.67 23.49
CA ALA A 35 -30.40 -4.34 23.62
C ALA A 35 -29.77 -3.35 22.64
N VAL A 36 -30.60 -2.52 22.01
CA VAL A 36 -30.12 -1.41 21.18
C VAL A 36 -29.41 -0.41 22.11
N PRO A 37 -28.13 -0.07 21.86
CA PRO A 37 -27.44 0.94 22.65
C PRO A 37 -28.07 2.30 22.45
N TRP A 38 -28.32 3.00 23.56
CA TRP A 38 -28.92 4.32 23.56
C TRP A 38 -28.27 5.18 24.66
N PRO A 39 -27.99 6.47 24.41
CA PRO A 39 -27.38 7.36 25.39
C PRO A 39 -28.19 7.48 26.69
N GLY A 40 -27.49 7.58 27.82
CA GLY A 40 -28.06 7.66 29.17
C GLY A 40 -28.27 6.31 29.85
N ASN A 41 -28.22 5.20 29.11
CA ASN A 41 -28.40 3.85 29.63
C ASN A 41 -27.07 3.14 29.94
N LYS A 42 -27.12 2.16 30.84
CA LYS A 42 -25.96 1.34 31.23
C LYS A 42 -26.03 -0.04 30.59
N TYR A 43 -24.87 -0.53 30.19
CA TYR A 43 -24.72 -1.76 29.44
C TYR A 43 -23.54 -2.58 29.96
N ASN A 44 -23.68 -3.90 29.88
CA ASN A 44 -22.56 -4.82 29.97
C ASN A 44 -22.28 -5.32 28.55
N ILE A 45 -21.01 -5.26 28.11
CA ILE A 45 -20.62 -5.58 26.74
C ILE A 45 -19.99 -6.97 26.76
N PHE A 46 -20.72 -7.95 26.26
CA PHE A 46 -20.33 -9.36 26.19
C PHE A 46 -19.64 -9.69 24.87
N MET A 47 -18.77 -10.68 24.91
CA MET A 47 -18.33 -11.40 23.72
C MET A 47 -19.39 -12.43 23.32
N ASN A 48 -19.75 -12.43 22.02
CA ASN A 48 -20.75 -13.33 21.42
C ASN A 48 -20.58 -14.77 21.89
N ASP A 49 -21.68 -15.43 22.26
CA ASP A 49 -21.72 -16.83 22.71
C ASP A 49 -20.84 -17.20 23.94
N THR A 50 -20.36 -16.21 24.72
CA THR A 50 -19.53 -16.48 25.92
C THR A 50 -19.98 -15.69 27.15
N ASN A 51 -19.75 -16.20 28.36
CA ASN A 51 -19.96 -15.47 29.64
C ASN A 51 -18.95 -14.32 29.88
N ARG A 52 -18.15 -13.94 28.87
CA ARG A 52 -17.07 -12.98 29.04
C ARG A 52 -17.49 -11.57 28.65
N VAL A 53 -17.11 -10.61 29.48
CA VAL A 53 -17.40 -9.18 29.34
C VAL A 53 -16.12 -8.34 29.21
N ILE A 54 -16.24 -7.18 28.58
CA ILE A 54 -15.16 -6.19 28.51
C ILE A 54 -15.12 -5.38 29.81
N CYS A 55 -14.00 -5.46 30.53
CA CYS A 55 -13.73 -4.78 31.78
C CYS A 55 -12.64 -3.70 31.62
N SER A 56 -12.58 -2.74 32.55
CA SER A 56 -11.50 -1.74 32.64
C SER A 56 -10.80 -1.79 33.98
N HIS A 57 -9.47 -1.89 33.98
CA HIS A 57 -8.66 -1.65 35.17
C HIS A 57 -8.66 -0.17 35.57
N ASP A 58 -8.29 0.12 36.82
CA ASP A 58 -8.17 1.47 37.37
C ASP A 58 -7.05 2.30 36.73
N GLU A 59 -6.04 1.62 36.16
CA GLU A 59 -4.96 2.24 35.38
C GLU A 59 -5.33 2.46 33.90
N GLY A 60 -6.53 2.04 33.48
CA GLY A 60 -7.05 2.24 32.13
C GLY A 60 -6.66 1.19 31.09
N GLY A 61 -6.14 0.03 31.52
CA GLY A 61 -6.05 -1.15 30.66
C GLY A 61 -7.42 -1.81 30.49
N LEU A 62 -7.76 -2.25 29.28
CA LEU A 62 -8.94 -3.09 29.03
C LEU A 62 -8.57 -4.57 29.09
N TYR A 63 -9.47 -5.38 29.63
CA TYR A 63 -9.36 -6.82 29.69
C TYR A 63 -10.71 -7.49 29.43
N VAL A 64 -10.71 -8.80 29.17
CA VAL A 64 -11.92 -9.60 28.98
C VAL A 64 -11.95 -10.66 30.07
N TYR A 65 -13.04 -10.70 30.86
CA TYR A 65 -13.15 -11.61 32.00
C TYR A 65 -14.54 -12.26 32.07
N ASP A 66 -14.63 -13.42 32.71
CA ASP A 66 -15.91 -14.11 32.93
C ASP A 66 -16.73 -13.36 34.00
N ILE A 67 -17.96 -12.98 33.66
CA ILE A 67 -18.79 -12.10 34.50
C ILE A 67 -19.17 -12.75 35.84
N GLU A 68 -19.22 -14.08 35.92
CA GLU A 68 -19.54 -14.80 37.16
C GLU A 68 -18.36 -14.81 38.14
N HIS A 69 -17.16 -14.49 37.64
CA HIS A 69 -15.90 -14.55 38.38
C HIS A 69 -15.25 -13.16 38.62
N ASP A 70 -15.71 -12.09 37.97
CA ASP A 70 -15.22 -10.73 38.21
C ASP A 70 -15.74 -10.14 39.53
N VAL A 71 -14.96 -10.30 40.59
CA VAL A 71 -15.23 -9.72 41.92
C VAL A 71 -15.25 -8.18 41.95
N ASN A 72 -14.58 -7.49 41.02
CA ASN A 72 -14.45 -6.04 41.04
C ASN A 72 -15.60 -5.32 40.31
N LYS A 73 -16.36 -6.04 39.48
CA LYS A 73 -17.51 -5.53 38.71
C LYS A 73 -17.20 -4.34 37.82
N GLN A 74 -16.00 -4.32 37.23
CA GLN A 74 -15.51 -3.20 36.40
C GLN A 74 -15.96 -3.29 34.92
N TYR A 75 -17.06 -4.01 34.66
CA TYR A 75 -17.61 -4.32 33.33
C TYR A 75 -18.84 -3.49 32.90
N THR A 76 -19.31 -2.55 33.73
CA THR A 76 -20.50 -1.73 33.44
C THR A 76 -20.15 -0.39 32.80
N TRP A 77 -20.70 -0.16 31.61
CA TRP A 77 -20.43 0.98 30.74
C TRP A 77 -21.69 1.83 30.55
N LEU A 78 -21.60 3.14 30.81
CA LEU A 78 -22.64 4.10 30.47
C LEU A 78 -22.46 4.54 29.01
N CYS A 79 -23.50 4.39 28.21
CA CYS A 79 -23.52 4.93 26.85
C CYS A 79 -23.81 6.43 26.91
N VAL A 80 -23.02 7.24 26.21
CA VAL A 80 -23.23 8.68 26.00
C VAL A 80 -23.11 9.02 24.51
N GLU A 81 -23.50 10.23 24.10
CA GLU A 81 -23.36 10.70 22.73
C GLU A 81 -22.70 12.07 22.66
N LYS A 82 -21.85 12.28 21.66
CA LYS A 82 -21.29 13.57 21.26
C LYS A 82 -21.15 13.60 19.74
N ASN A 83 -21.69 14.64 19.11
CA ASN A 83 -21.62 14.85 17.65
C ASN A 83 -22.14 13.67 16.80
N GLY A 84 -23.18 12.95 17.26
CA GLY A 84 -23.72 11.77 16.57
C GLY A 84 -22.91 10.48 16.74
N TYR A 85 -21.79 10.52 17.48
CA TYR A 85 -21.03 9.34 17.88
C TYR A 85 -21.36 8.95 19.31
N PHE A 86 -21.50 7.65 19.54
CA PHE A 86 -21.60 7.11 20.89
C PHE A 86 -20.21 7.08 21.56
N GLY A 87 -20.23 6.94 22.88
CA GLY A 87 -19.06 6.67 23.71
C GLY A 87 -19.47 5.81 24.88
N PHE A 88 -18.61 4.91 25.31
CA PHE A 88 -18.85 4.03 26.45
C PHE A 88 -17.91 4.43 27.58
N VAL A 89 -18.43 5.07 28.63
CA VAL A 89 -17.66 5.46 29.82
C VAL A 89 -17.83 4.42 30.92
N ASN A 90 -16.72 3.92 31.45
CA ASN A 90 -16.73 2.94 32.52
C ASN A 90 -17.28 3.57 33.80
N THR A 91 -18.31 2.97 34.38
CA THR A 91 -19.00 3.58 35.54
C THR A 91 -18.22 3.49 36.85
N HIS A 92 -17.12 2.72 36.90
CA HIS A 92 -16.22 2.65 38.05
C HIS A 92 -15.07 3.65 37.91
N SER A 93 -14.31 3.57 36.82
CA SER A 93 -13.12 4.41 36.63
C SER A 93 -13.40 5.80 36.07
N GLY A 94 -14.61 6.05 35.55
CA GLY A 94 -14.99 7.31 34.90
C GLY A 94 -14.32 7.56 33.54
N ARG A 95 -13.61 6.56 33.00
CA ARG A 95 -12.85 6.69 31.76
C ARG A 95 -13.56 6.08 30.56
N PHE A 96 -13.34 6.69 29.40
CA PHE A 96 -13.93 6.28 28.13
C PHE A 96 -13.17 5.11 27.50
N MET A 97 -13.92 4.14 26.97
CA MET A 97 -13.39 3.14 26.04
C MET A 97 -12.92 3.85 24.76
N GLY A 98 -11.67 3.62 24.38
CA GLY A 98 -11.03 4.23 23.22
C GLY A 98 -9.94 3.35 22.63
N HIS A 99 -9.18 3.88 21.68
CA HIS A 99 -7.93 3.28 21.20
C HIS A 99 -6.78 4.29 21.19
N ASN A 100 -5.54 3.82 21.15
CA ASN A 100 -4.35 4.69 21.07
C ASN A 100 -3.71 4.73 19.67
N SER A 101 -2.54 5.37 19.56
CA SER A 101 -1.79 5.57 18.29
C SER A 101 -1.25 4.29 17.66
N HIS A 102 -1.26 3.20 18.42
CA HIS A 102 -0.87 1.86 17.99
C HIS A 102 -2.09 0.94 17.85
N GLU A 103 -3.29 1.53 17.76
CA GLU A 103 -4.58 0.85 17.61
C GLU A 103 -4.96 -0.08 18.77
N LYS A 104 -4.21 -0.03 19.88
CA LYS A 104 -4.51 -0.80 21.09
C LYS A 104 -5.69 -0.18 21.82
N MET A 105 -6.74 -0.99 22.02
CA MET A 105 -7.91 -0.63 22.83
C MET A 105 -7.49 -0.39 24.28
N HIS A 106 -8.01 0.69 24.88
CA HIS A 106 -7.72 1.10 26.25
C HIS A 106 -8.87 1.95 26.82
N SER A 107 -8.79 2.30 28.10
CA SER A 107 -9.72 3.20 28.78
C SER A 107 -8.96 4.21 29.65
N ALA A 108 -8.12 5.05 29.01
CA ALA A 108 -7.16 5.90 29.72
C ALA A 108 -7.57 7.38 29.90
N THR A 109 -8.61 7.85 29.19
CA THR A 109 -9.03 9.27 29.21
C THR A 109 -10.40 9.48 29.84
N PHE A 110 -10.61 10.68 30.39
CA PHE A 110 -11.90 11.15 30.92
C PHE A 110 -12.68 12.00 29.89
N GLN A 111 -12.15 12.16 28.68
CA GLN A 111 -12.71 12.99 27.63
C GLN A 111 -13.26 12.12 26.50
N HIS A 112 -14.43 12.50 25.97
CA HIS A 112 -15.03 11.86 24.81
C HIS A 112 -14.55 12.60 23.55
N GLU A 113 -13.37 12.26 23.03
CA GLU A 113 -12.83 12.86 21.81
C GLU A 113 -12.76 11.81 20.69
N ALA A 114 -12.14 12.17 19.56
CA ALA A 114 -12.19 11.38 18.32
C ALA A 114 -11.69 9.93 18.45
N TRP A 115 -10.92 9.61 19.50
CA TRP A 115 -10.34 8.27 19.74
C TRP A 115 -11.20 7.41 20.69
N GLU A 116 -12.25 8.01 21.25
CA GLU A 116 -13.27 7.44 22.12
C GLU A 116 -14.66 7.47 21.46
N PHE A 117 -14.74 7.96 20.22
CA PHE A 117 -15.93 7.90 19.39
C PHE A 117 -16.17 6.46 18.95
N MET A 118 -17.42 6.03 19.06
CA MET A 118 -17.91 4.71 18.69
C MET A 118 -19.22 4.85 17.95
N THR A 119 -19.52 3.86 17.11
CA THR A 119 -20.86 3.63 16.55
C THR A 119 -21.14 2.15 16.63
N VAL A 120 -22.42 1.78 16.69
CA VAL A 120 -22.84 0.40 16.89
C VAL A 120 -23.78 -0.03 15.79
N ARG A 121 -23.45 -1.16 15.14
CA ARG A 121 -24.23 -1.72 14.04
C ARG A 121 -24.80 -3.07 14.44
N LYS A 122 -26.11 -3.29 14.31
CA LYS A 122 -26.70 -4.62 14.49
C LYS A 122 -26.18 -5.58 13.42
N HIS A 123 -25.73 -6.77 13.81
CA HIS A 123 -25.16 -7.75 12.89
C HIS A 123 -26.25 -8.74 12.40
N PRO A 124 -26.19 -9.22 11.13
CA PRO A 124 -27.21 -10.15 10.59
C PRO A 124 -27.27 -11.48 11.33
N ASP A 125 -26.13 -12.00 11.79
CA ASP A 125 -26.02 -13.30 12.45
C ASP A 125 -26.37 -13.22 13.96
N GLY A 126 -27.01 -12.14 14.43
CA GLY A 126 -27.22 -11.84 15.86
C GLY A 126 -26.19 -10.87 16.43
N GLY A 127 -26.51 -10.26 17.58
CA GLY A 127 -25.61 -9.33 18.27
C GLY A 127 -25.40 -7.97 17.59
N TYR A 128 -24.34 -7.28 18.03
CA TYR A 128 -23.92 -5.97 17.54
C TYR A 128 -22.43 -5.95 17.17
N GLU A 129 -22.01 -4.99 16.36
CA GLU A 129 -20.61 -4.67 16.08
C GLU A 129 -20.30 -3.32 16.68
N LEU A 130 -19.36 -3.27 17.60
CA LEU A 130 -18.73 -2.02 18.05
C LEU A 130 -17.73 -1.58 16.99
N LEU A 131 -17.94 -0.38 16.44
CA LEU A 131 -17.12 0.22 15.41
C LEU A 131 -16.59 1.58 15.90
N MET A 132 -15.38 1.98 15.49
CA MET A 132 -14.71 3.21 15.92
C MET A 132 -14.17 4.00 14.72
N PRO A 133 -14.31 5.35 14.68
CA PRO A 133 -13.69 6.19 13.66
C PRO A 133 -12.17 6.09 13.71
N HIS A 134 -11.61 5.43 12.70
CA HIS A 134 -10.18 5.39 12.45
C HIS A 134 -9.88 6.41 11.35
N TRP A 135 -9.46 7.61 11.78
CA TRP A 135 -9.42 8.82 10.95
C TRP A 135 -10.81 9.22 10.43
N TRP A 136 -10.86 10.13 9.45
CA TRP A 136 -12.10 10.79 9.02
C TRP A 136 -12.97 9.99 8.03
N HIS A 137 -12.54 8.79 7.61
CA HIS A 137 -13.20 8.03 6.53
C HIS A 137 -13.30 6.50 6.76
N THR A 138 -12.91 5.96 7.92
CA THR A 138 -12.98 4.51 8.17
C THR A 138 -13.58 4.21 9.53
N LEU A 139 -14.43 3.20 9.60
CA LEU A 139 -14.92 2.61 10.84
C LEU A 139 -14.22 1.26 11.06
N LYS A 140 -13.43 1.13 12.13
CA LYS A 140 -12.76 -0.11 12.53
C LYS A 140 -13.55 -0.86 13.59
N LYS A 141 -13.63 -2.18 13.46
CA LYS A 141 -14.33 -3.04 14.41
C LYS A 141 -13.47 -3.34 15.63
N VAL A 142 -14.04 -3.24 16.82
CA VAL A 142 -13.41 -3.68 18.07
C VAL A 142 -13.38 -5.21 18.08
N THR A 143 -12.19 -5.80 18.26
CA THR A 143 -11.98 -7.25 18.27
C THR A 143 -10.96 -7.68 19.32
N SER A 144 -11.17 -8.87 19.87
CA SER A 144 -10.30 -9.56 20.84
C SER A 144 -9.52 -10.70 20.18
N ALA A 145 -8.21 -10.79 20.43
CA ALA A 145 -7.41 -11.93 19.97
C ALA A 145 -7.58 -13.14 20.90
N PHE A 146 -7.78 -14.33 20.34
CA PHE A 146 -7.77 -15.63 21.03
C PHE A 146 -6.73 -16.55 20.38
N ALA A 147 -5.69 -16.94 21.13
CA ALA A 147 -4.69 -17.88 20.67
C ALA A 147 -5.17 -19.33 20.89
N ALA A 148 -5.20 -20.15 19.83
CA ALA A 148 -5.52 -21.57 19.90
C ALA A 148 -4.46 -22.41 19.18
N HIS A 149 -3.77 -23.27 19.92
CA HIS A 149 -2.80 -24.23 19.40
C HIS A 149 -3.51 -25.45 18.76
N ALA A 150 -3.29 -25.69 17.47
CA ALA A 150 -3.47 -27.01 16.86
C ALA A 150 -2.60 -27.17 15.60
N LYS A 151 -1.41 -27.76 15.74
CA LYS A 151 -0.64 -28.34 14.62
C LYS A 151 -0.78 -29.86 14.67
N SER A 152 -1.26 -30.48 13.59
CA SER A 152 -0.84 -31.80 13.07
C SER A 152 -1.97 -32.43 12.23
N ALA A 153 -1.65 -32.81 10.98
CA ALA A 153 -2.15 -33.99 10.24
C ALA A 153 -2.21 -33.73 8.72
N ALA A 154 -1.09 -33.96 8.01
CA ALA A 154 -1.05 -34.26 6.55
C ALA A 154 0.39 -34.60 6.12
N HIS A 155 0.93 -35.70 6.67
CA HIS A 155 2.16 -36.30 6.15
C HIS A 155 1.88 -37.79 6.02
N LEU A 156 1.47 -38.21 4.82
CA LEU A 156 1.32 -39.59 4.32
C LEU A 156 0.61 -39.52 2.95
N GLU A 157 1.37 -39.44 1.87
CA GLU A 157 1.30 -40.42 0.77
C GLU A 157 2.49 -40.20 -0.17
N GLU A 158 3.24 -41.27 -0.38
CA GLU A 158 4.46 -41.35 -1.17
C GLU A 158 4.23 -42.35 -2.31
N GLU A 159 5.09 -42.33 -3.33
CA GLU A 159 5.27 -43.39 -4.33
C GLU A 159 4.09 -43.78 -5.26
N ALA A 160 4.11 -43.22 -6.47
CA ALA A 160 3.78 -44.01 -7.66
C ALA A 160 4.54 -43.58 -8.93
N LYS A 161 5.45 -44.45 -9.38
CA LYS A 161 5.98 -44.60 -10.75
C LYS A 161 7.07 -43.63 -11.22
N GLN A 162 8.31 -44.01 -10.91
CA GLN A 162 9.49 -43.77 -11.75
C GLN A 162 9.92 -45.10 -12.40
N SER A 163 10.00 -45.15 -13.75
CA SER A 163 10.47 -46.23 -14.66
C SER A 163 9.75 -46.03 -16.00
N GLN A 164 10.31 -46.04 -17.22
CA GLN A 164 11.59 -46.41 -17.87
C GLN A 164 11.58 -45.70 -19.26
N SER A 165 12.59 -45.63 -20.14
CA SER A 165 14.06 -45.75 -20.11
C SER A 165 14.62 -45.22 -21.47
N LEU A 166 15.94 -45.05 -21.59
CA LEU A 166 16.65 -44.35 -22.69
C LEU A 166 16.84 -45.13 -24.02
N SER A 167 17.40 -44.40 -25.01
CA SER A 167 18.07 -44.82 -26.28
C SER A 167 17.14 -45.06 -27.49
N ALA A 168 17.45 -44.79 -28.77
CA ALA A 168 18.58 -44.13 -29.46
C ALA A 168 18.04 -43.49 -30.79
N SER A 169 18.76 -42.97 -31.81
CA SER A 169 20.21 -42.84 -32.14
C SER A 169 20.46 -41.68 -33.15
N VAL A 170 21.73 -41.33 -33.37
CA VAL A 170 22.25 -40.44 -34.45
C VAL A 170 21.98 -40.97 -35.87
N THR A 171 21.67 -40.07 -36.83
CA THR A 171 22.17 -40.16 -38.22
C THR A 171 22.54 -38.78 -38.77
N ASP A 172 23.70 -38.72 -39.44
CA ASP A 172 24.31 -37.56 -40.08
C ASP A 172 23.89 -37.45 -41.57
N SER A 173 23.78 -36.23 -42.10
CA SER A 173 23.83 -35.97 -43.54
C SER A 173 24.15 -34.50 -43.86
N LYS A 174 25.10 -34.31 -44.79
CA LYS A 174 25.86 -33.09 -45.07
C LYS A 174 25.36 -32.24 -46.27
N GLU A 175 25.76 -30.97 -46.24
CA GLU A 175 26.23 -30.11 -47.36
C GLU A 175 25.32 -29.77 -48.56
N THR A 176 25.06 -28.45 -48.76
CA THR A 176 25.52 -27.57 -49.88
C THR A 176 24.74 -26.24 -49.79
N SER A 177 25.28 -25.00 -49.80
CA SER A 177 26.44 -24.33 -50.44
C SER A 177 26.24 -23.88 -51.91
N THR A 178 25.80 -22.63 -52.11
CA THR A 178 26.03 -21.68 -53.25
C THR A 178 24.98 -20.55 -53.21
N ASP A 179 25.16 -19.31 -53.66
CA ASP A 179 26.33 -18.43 -53.84
C ASP A 179 25.81 -16.97 -53.96
N ALA A 180 26.68 -15.98 -54.17
CA ALA A 180 26.47 -14.57 -53.81
C ALA A 180 25.84 -13.62 -54.86
N THR A 181 25.82 -12.33 -54.46
CA THR A 181 25.90 -11.07 -55.25
C THR A 181 24.65 -10.30 -55.72
N ASP A 182 24.41 -9.20 -54.98
CA ASP A 182 24.59 -7.80 -55.41
C ASP A 182 23.48 -7.07 -56.20
N SER A 183 23.02 -5.95 -55.62
CA SER A 183 22.33 -4.82 -56.27
C SER A 183 22.34 -3.63 -55.31
N LYS A 184 23.16 -2.63 -55.60
CA LYS A 184 23.39 -1.45 -54.77
C LYS A 184 22.57 -0.23 -55.22
N GLU A 185 22.38 0.71 -54.31
CA GLU A 185 21.99 2.12 -54.52
C GLU A 185 20.57 2.45 -55.06
N ILE A 186 19.65 2.78 -54.14
CA ILE A 186 18.67 3.86 -54.36
C ILE A 186 18.59 4.77 -53.11
N LEU A 187 19.01 6.02 -53.31
CA LEU A 187 18.64 7.26 -52.59
C LEU A 187 18.59 7.26 -51.05
N THR A 188 19.67 7.77 -50.46
CA THR A 188 19.69 8.35 -49.11
C THR A 188 18.87 9.65 -49.05
N ASN A 189 17.63 9.57 -48.57
CA ASN A 189 16.90 10.67 -47.96
C ASN A 189 16.17 10.12 -46.73
N ALA A 190 16.95 9.66 -45.75
CA ALA A 190 16.40 9.38 -44.43
C ALA A 190 15.85 10.70 -43.85
N PRO A 191 14.62 10.74 -43.32
CA PRO A 191 14.15 11.91 -42.60
C PRO A 191 15.10 12.23 -41.44
N PRO A 192 15.22 13.50 -41.02
CA PRO A 192 15.99 13.83 -39.82
C PRO A 192 15.49 12.96 -38.64
N PRO A 193 16.40 12.46 -37.78
CA PRO A 193 16.01 11.57 -36.69
C PRO A 193 14.94 12.26 -35.84
N VAL A 194 13.82 11.56 -35.63
CA VAL A 194 12.68 12.09 -34.89
C VAL A 194 13.14 12.50 -33.50
N GLN A 195 13.10 13.80 -33.24
CA GLN A 195 13.55 14.36 -31.97
C GLN A 195 12.43 14.21 -30.95
N LEU A 196 12.66 13.39 -29.92
CA LEU A 196 11.73 13.22 -28.82
C LEU A 196 11.79 14.46 -27.92
N GLN A 197 10.71 15.23 -27.86
CA GLN A 197 10.63 16.49 -27.14
C GLN A 197 9.24 16.66 -26.52
N PHE A 198 9.18 17.24 -25.32
CA PHE A 198 7.95 17.76 -24.72
C PHE A 198 8.27 19.10 -24.04
N GLY A 199 7.54 20.16 -24.38
CA GLY A 199 7.90 21.52 -23.97
C GLY A 199 9.34 21.88 -24.35
N ASP A 200 10.12 22.36 -23.39
CA ASP A 200 11.54 22.69 -23.57
C ASP A 200 12.49 21.50 -23.27
N VAL A 201 11.95 20.33 -22.92
CA VAL A 201 12.74 19.13 -22.54
C VAL A 201 12.93 18.21 -23.74
N TYR A 202 14.19 17.84 -24.00
CA TYR A 202 14.60 16.90 -25.04
C TYR A 202 15.01 15.55 -24.44
N TYR A 203 14.52 14.47 -25.03
CA TYR A 203 14.66 13.10 -24.54
C TYR A 203 15.59 12.26 -25.43
N THR A 204 16.16 11.18 -24.87
CA THR A 204 17.19 10.39 -25.53
C THR A 204 16.62 9.53 -26.66
N CYS A 205 17.06 9.82 -27.88
CA CYS A 205 16.77 9.03 -29.08
C CYS A 205 17.87 7.96 -29.28
N LEU A 206 17.50 6.68 -29.44
CA LEU A 206 18.45 5.58 -29.61
C LEU A 206 18.66 5.23 -31.07
N THR A 207 19.93 5.16 -31.51
CA THR A 207 20.28 4.57 -32.80
C THR A 207 19.95 3.07 -32.82
N HIS A 208 19.70 2.49 -34.00
CA HIS A 208 19.40 1.05 -34.12
C HIS A 208 20.44 0.14 -33.43
N GLN A 209 21.73 0.49 -33.49
CA GLN A 209 22.79 -0.27 -32.82
C GLN A 209 22.69 -0.20 -31.29
N GLN A 210 22.25 0.93 -30.72
CA GLN A 210 22.04 1.08 -29.28
C GLN A 210 20.79 0.35 -28.79
N GLN A 211 19.75 0.24 -29.62
CA GLN A 211 18.47 -0.38 -29.21
C GLN A 211 18.63 -1.84 -28.78
N ASP A 212 19.49 -2.62 -29.44
CA ASP A 212 19.71 -4.03 -29.09
C ASP A 212 20.49 -4.18 -27.77
N GLU A 213 21.53 -3.37 -27.57
CA GLU A 213 22.30 -3.34 -26.32
C GLU A 213 21.45 -2.87 -25.14
N VAL A 214 20.71 -1.77 -25.32
CA VAL A 214 19.77 -1.26 -24.33
C VAL A 214 18.67 -2.28 -24.00
N PHE A 215 18.14 -3.01 -25.00
CA PHE A 215 17.15 -4.06 -24.75
C PHE A 215 17.72 -5.22 -23.91
N ASN A 216 18.95 -5.66 -24.18
CA ASN A 216 19.60 -6.70 -23.39
C ASN A 216 19.78 -6.26 -21.93
N GLN A 217 20.24 -5.03 -21.71
CA GLN A 217 20.39 -4.46 -20.36
C GLN A 217 19.03 -4.28 -19.66
N LEU A 218 18.00 -3.80 -20.36
CA LEU A 218 16.63 -3.67 -19.84
C LEU A 218 16.06 -5.03 -19.44
N SER A 219 16.25 -6.07 -20.26
CA SER A 219 15.80 -7.43 -19.93
C SER A 219 16.54 -8.01 -18.71
N ALA A 220 17.79 -7.62 -18.46
CA ALA A 220 18.52 -7.97 -17.24
C ALA A 220 18.12 -7.12 -16.02
N LYS A 221 17.34 -6.04 -16.20
CA LYS A 221 16.75 -5.20 -15.15
C LYS A 221 15.27 -5.47 -14.88
N CYS A 222 14.67 -6.47 -15.53
CA CYS A 222 13.33 -6.94 -15.18
C CYS A 222 13.29 -7.36 -13.70
N HIS A 223 12.29 -6.86 -12.97
CA HIS A 223 12.16 -7.10 -11.53
C HIS A 223 11.90 -8.58 -11.24
N PRO A 224 12.62 -9.20 -10.29
CA PRO A 224 12.32 -10.56 -9.87
C PRO A 224 10.88 -10.72 -9.39
N VAL A 225 10.30 -11.90 -9.61
CA VAL A 225 8.93 -12.24 -9.22
C VAL A 225 8.71 -11.95 -7.73
N GLU A 226 9.68 -12.30 -6.89
CA GLU A 226 9.64 -12.10 -5.45
C GLU A 226 9.72 -10.62 -5.03
N ILE A 227 10.16 -9.71 -5.92
CA ILE A 227 10.07 -8.26 -5.69
C ILE A 227 8.68 -7.78 -6.08
N LEU A 228 8.17 -8.15 -7.26
CA LEU A 228 6.83 -7.81 -7.72
C LEU A 228 5.73 -8.24 -6.72
N GLU A 229 5.81 -9.46 -6.17
CA GLU A 229 4.90 -9.92 -5.10
C GLU A 229 4.93 -9.00 -3.87
N LYS A 230 6.12 -8.64 -3.38
CA LYS A 230 6.30 -7.79 -2.19
C LYS A 230 5.84 -6.34 -2.41
N GLU A 231 5.94 -5.86 -3.65
CA GLU A 231 5.43 -4.56 -4.06
C GLU A 231 3.90 -4.58 -4.22
N GLY A 232 3.30 -5.74 -4.42
CA GLY A 232 1.84 -5.96 -4.39
C GLY A 232 1.20 -6.20 -5.74
N TYR A 233 1.99 -6.56 -6.75
CA TYR A 233 1.53 -7.01 -8.06
C TYR A 233 0.68 -8.28 -7.93
N ILE A 234 -0.34 -8.39 -8.78
CA ILE A 234 -1.14 -9.59 -8.95
C ILE A 234 -0.43 -10.42 -10.02
N LEU A 235 0.20 -11.51 -9.62
CA LEU A 235 0.91 -12.43 -10.51
C LEU A 235 0.15 -13.76 -10.69
N ASP A 236 -0.82 -14.02 -9.82
CA ASP A 236 -1.66 -15.20 -9.78
C ASP A 236 -3.05 -14.78 -9.26
N VAL A 237 -4.10 -15.09 -10.01
CA VAL A 237 -5.49 -14.71 -9.67
C VAL A 237 -6.00 -15.48 -8.46
N GLU A 238 -5.60 -16.75 -8.29
CA GLU A 238 -6.06 -17.62 -7.20
C GLU A 238 -5.43 -17.22 -5.86
N LYS A 239 -4.15 -16.81 -5.88
CA LYS A 239 -3.46 -16.31 -4.68
C LYS A 239 -3.80 -14.84 -4.39
N GLY A 240 -4.08 -14.06 -5.43
CA GLY A 240 -4.23 -12.62 -5.33
C GLY A 240 -2.92 -11.92 -4.93
N PRO A 241 -2.98 -10.62 -4.59
CA PRO A 241 -1.80 -9.83 -4.24
C PRO A 241 -1.34 -10.11 -2.80
N ALA A 242 -0.04 -10.34 -2.62
CA ALA A 242 0.56 -10.64 -1.30
C ALA A 242 0.49 -9.48 -0.28
N THR A 243 0.05 -8.29 -0.69
CA THR A 243 -0.09 -7.11 0.19
C THR A 243 -1.55 -6.64 0.29
N LYS A 244 -1.97 -6.29 1.51
CA LYS A 244 -3.26 -5.60 1.74
C LYS A 244 -3.17 -4.19 1.16
N LYS A 245 -4.17 -3.80 0.36
CA LYS A 245 -4.23 -2.47 -0.26
C LYS A 245 -4.88 -1.45 0.68
N GLN A 246 -4.63 -0.17 0.40
CA GLN A 246 -5.22 0.97 1.12
C GLN A 246 -6.53 1.47 0.48
N LYS A 247 -6.70 1.27 -0.84
CA LYS A 247 -7.94 1.53 -1.60
C LYS A 247 -8.59 0.21 -2.04
N PRO A 248 -9.91 0.17 -2.30
CA PRO A 248 -10.55 -0.95 -2.98
C PRO A 248 -9.94 -1.21 -4.37
N ARG A 249 -9.94 -2.48 -4.80
CA ARG A 249 -9.44 -2.93 -6.12
C ARG A 249 -10.63 -3.31 -7.03
N PRO A 250 -10.43 -3.33 -8.35
CA PRO A 250 -11.28 -4.11 -9.25
C PRO A 250 -11.34 -5.59 -8.84
N SER A 251 -12.35 -6.32 -9.34
CA SER A 251 -12.48 -7.75 -9.03
C SER A 251 -11.28 -8.52 -9.56
N LEU A 252 -10.75 -9.48 -8.78
CA LEU A 252 -9.68 -10.36 -9.26
C LEU A 252 -10.09 -11.16 -10.50
N ALA A 253 -11.39 -11.41 -10.69
CA ALA A 253 -11.93 -12.08 -11.88
C ALA A 253 -11.82 -11.23 -13.17
N ASP A 254 -11.62 -9.91 -13.06
CA ASP A 254 -11.44 -9.00 -14.21
C ASP A 254 -9.99 -9.01 -14.74
N PHE A 255 -9.04 -9.52 -13.94
CA PHE A 255 -7.62 -9.53 -14.25
C PHE A 255 -7.28 -10.63 -15.26
N GLN A 256 -6.55 -10.25 -16.31
CA GLN A 256 -6.16 -11.18 -17.37
C GLN A 256 -4.67 -11.03 -17.69
N GLN A 257 -4.01 -12.17 -17.92
CA GLN A 257 -2.62 -12.23 -18.32
C GLN A 257 -2.46 -11.70 -19.75
N THR A 258 -1.32 -11.05 -20.05
CA THR A 258 -0.95 -10.72 -21.44
C THR A 258 -1.01 -11.95 -22.35
N PRO A 259 -1.38 -11.80 -23.63
CA PRO A 259 -1.44 -12.92 -24.58
C PRO A 259 -0.15 -13.73 -24.60
N GLN A 260 -0.29 -15.03 -24.86
CA GLN A 260 0.85 -15.92 -25.14
C GLN A 260 1.53 -15.51 -26.45
N ILE A 261 2.84 -15.81 -26.57
CA ILE A 261 3.60 -15.53 -27.80
C ILE A 261 2.96 -16.23 -29.00
N GLN A 262 2.64 -15.47 -30.05
CA GLN A 262 2.09 -15.97 -31.30
C GLN A 262 3.09 -15.74 -32.44
N PRO A 263 3.73 -16.79 -33.00
CA PRO A 263 4.76 -16.65 -34.04
C PRO A 263 4.31 -15.91 -35.31
N ALA A 264 3.01 -15.81 -35.56
CA ALA A 264 2.43 -15.09 -36.70
C ALA A 264 2.31 -13.56 -36.48
N THR A 265 2.47 -13.06 -35.24
CA THR A 265 2.33 -11.64 -34.92
C THR A 265 3.55 -11.12 -34.18
N ILE A 266 4.27 -10.17 -34.77
CA ILE A 266 5.42 -9.52 -34.12
C ILE A 266 4.89 -8.46 -33.15
N LYS A 267 5.20 -8.62 -31.86
CA LYS A 267 4.92 -7.65 -30.80
C LYS A 267 6.12 -6.76 -30.52
N ARG A 268 5.93 -5.69 -29.76
CA ARG A 268 7.01 -4.78 -29.36
C ARG A 268 7.90 -5.46 -28.32
N ARG A 269 9.21 -5.18 -28.39
CA ARG A 269 10.21 -5.75 -27.47
C ARG A 269 10.06 -5.18 -26.05
N ALA A 270 9.84 -3.87 -25.95
CA ALA A 270 9.60 -3.16 -24.71
C ALA A 270 8.72 -1.96 -24.97
N VAL A 271 7.75 -1.69 -24.09
CA VAL A 271 6.90 -0.50 -24.14
C VAL A 271 6.84 0.17 -22.79
N VAL A 272 6.60 1.48 -22.80
CA VAL A 272 6.34 2.31 -21.63
C VAL A 272 4.85 2.57 -21.57
N VAL A 273 4.25 2.42 -20.39
CA VAL A 273 2.81 2.59 -20.16
C VAL A 273 2.59 3.61 -19.05
N ASP A 274 1.60 4.47 -19.25
CA ASP A 274 1.06 5.39 -18.25
C ASP A 274 -0.45 5.53 -18.43
N CYS A 275 -1.16 5.62 -17.33
CA CYS A 275 -2.62 5.71 -17.26
C CYS A 275 -3.03 6.86 -16.35
N GLU A 276 -4.08 7.59 -16.75
CA GLU A 276 -4.77 8.48 -15.82
C GLU A 276 -6.06 7.84 -15.29
N MET A 277 -6.33 8.06 -14.00
CA MET A 277 -7.41 7.40 -13.26
C MET A 277 -8.27 8.38 -12.46
N ALA A 278 -9.58 8.29 -12.67
CA ALA A 278 -10.59 8.96 -11.87
C ALA A 278 -11.09 8.08 -10.71
N GLU A 279 -11.75 8.68 -9.72
CA GLU A 279 -12.30 7.98 -8.55
C GLU A 279 -13.77 7.60 -8.75
N THR A 280 -14.11 6.34 -8.47
CA THR A 280 -15.49 5.82 -8.47
C THR A 280 -16.12 5.85 -7.09
N SER A 281 -17.45 5.70 -7.00
CA SER A 281 -18.21 5.86 -5.74
C SER A 281 -17.84 4.88 -4.61
N ASP A 282 -17.12 3.80 -4.92
CA ASP A 282 -16.58 2.85 -3.93
C ASP A 282 -15.16 3.24 -3.45
N GLY A 283 -14.58 4.34 -3.93
CA GLY A 283 -13.22 4.79 -3.63
C GLY A 283 -12.12 4.04 -4.40
N SER A 284 -12.47 3.20 -5.37
CA SER A 284 -11.51 2.59 -6.29
C SER A 284 -11.23 3.48 -7.50
N ASP A 285 -10.11 3.20 -8.15
CA ASP A 285 -9.61 3.92 -9.32
C ASP A 285 -10.16 3.30 -10.62
N GLU A 286 -10.53 4.14 -11.58
CA GLU A 286 -11.08 3.75 -12.89
C GLU A 286 -10.35 4.49 -14.01
N LEU A 287 -9.95 3.75 -15.05
CA LEU A 287 -9.16 4.25 -16.18
C LEU A 287 -9.93 5.30 -17.00
N VAL A 288 -9.29 6.45 -17.26
CA VAL A 288 -9.83 7.54 -18.11
C VAL A 288 -8.90 7.97 -19.25
N SER A 289 -7.62 7.60 -19.21
CA SER A 289 -6.68 7.75 -20.33
C SER A 289 -5.62 6.64 -20.29
N LEU A 290 -5.17 6.18 -21.46
CA LEU A 290 -4.06 5.25 -21.66
C LEU A 290 -3.10 5.83 -22.69
N TYR A 291 -1.82 5.93 -22.33
CA TYR A 291 -0.73 6.26 -23.24
C TYR A 291 0.33 5.16 -23.23
N VAL A 292 0.80 4.77 -24.42
CA VAL A 292 1.79 3.71 -24.60
C VAL A 292 2.80 4.13 -25.67
N MET A 293 4.09 3.96 -25.37
CA MET A 293 5.20 4.30 -26.27
C MET A 293 6.16 3.11 -26.41
N ASP A 294 6.75 2.89 -27.58
CA ASP A 294 7.85 1.95 -27.74
C ASP A 294 9.09 2.45 -26.98
N PHE A 295 9.60 1.67 -26.03
CA PHE A 295 10.71 2.10 -25.18
C PHE A 295 12.00 2.32 -25.99
N LEU A 296 12.22 1.57 -27.06
CA LEU A 296 13.48 1.59 -27.82
C LEU A 296 13.47 2.70 -28.88
N THR A 297 12.36 2.87 -29.60
CA THR A 297 12.27 3.87 -30.69
C THR A 297 11.71 5.22 -30.23
N GLY A 298 10.91 5.26 -29.16
CA GLY A 298 10.15 6.43 -28.75
C GLY A 298 8.88 6.68 -29.60
N GLU A 299 8.48 5.71 -30.41
CA GLU A 299 7.26 5.77 -31.22
C GLU A 299 6.01 5.71 -30.32
N PRO A 300 5.09 6.69 -30.38
CA PRO A 300 3.81 6.60 -29.69
C PRO A 300 2.95 5.51 -30.37
N LEU A 301 2.43 4.59 -29.57
CA LEU A 301 1.66 3.42 -30.00
C LEU A 301 0.18 3.57 -29.70
N ILE A 302 -0.14 4.10 -28.51
CA ILE A 302 -1.49 4.40 -28.06
C ILE A 302 -1.45 5.78 -27.40
N ASP A 303 -2.38 6.65 -27.79
CA ASP A 303 -2.73 7.89 -27.13
C ASP A 303 -4.26 7.96 -27.17
N SER A 304 -4.92 7.61 -26.08
CA SER A 304 -6.38 7.37 -26.10
C SER A 304 -7.04 7.61 -24.76
N LEU A 305 -8.02 8.51 -24.78
CA LEU A 305 -9.01 8.63 -23.73
C LEU A 305 -9.87 7.36 -23.62
N VAL A 306 -10.37 7.09 -22.41
CA VAL A 306 -11.17 5.92 -22.08
C VAL A 306 -12.47 6.38 -21.42
N ILE A 307 -13.62 5.97 -21.96
CA ILE A 307 -14.90 6.11 -21.26
C ILE A 307 -14.88 5.14 -20.08
N PRO A 308 -14.98 5.59 -18.82
CA PRO A 308 -14.97 4.72 -17.66
C PRO A 308 -16.18 3.78 -17.65
N SER A 309 -15.99 2.52 -17.23
CA SER A 309 -17.07 1.52 -17.18
C SER A 309 -18.00 1.71 -15.97
N ARG A 310 -17.63 2.59 -15.03
CA ARG A 310 -18.32 2.82 -13.75
C ARG A 310 -18.53 4.32 -13.52
N PRO A 311 -19.57 4.75 -12.77
CA PRO A 311 -19.80 6.15 -12.47
C PRO A 311 -18.63 6.78 -11.67
N ILE A 312 -18.11 7.89 -12.19
CA ILE A 312 -17.06 8.69 -11.57
C ILE A 312 -17.67 9.68 -10.57
N ILE A 313 -17.05 9.82 -9.39
CA ILE A 313 -17.38 10.84 -8.38
C ILE A 313 -16.36 11.98 -8.31
N ASP A 314 -15.09 11.70 -8.60
CA ASP A 314 -14.04 12.71 -8.75
C ASP A 314 -13.21 12.39 -9.99
N TRP A 315 -13.28 13.28 -10.97
CA TRP A 315 -12.51 13.16 -12.22
C TRP A 315 -11.02 13.41 -12.02
N ARG A 316 -10.59 13.99 -10.89
CA ARG A 316 -9.20 14.39 -10.63
C ARG A 316 -8.59 15.28 -11.71
N ALA A 317 -9.41 16.03 -12.44
CA ALA A 317 -8.99 16.98 -13.49
C ALA A 317 -7.95 18.03 -13.04
N LYS A 318 -7.79 18.27 -11.73
CA LYS A 318 -6.71 19.12 -11.17
C LYS A 318 -5.33 18.46 -11.22
N ILE A 319 -5.27 17.14 -11.39
CA ILE A 319 -4.06 16.35 -11.54
C ILE A 319 -3.72 16.22 -13.03
N HIS A 320 -4.69 15.91 -13.89
CA HIS A 320 -4.42 15.49 -15.28
C HIS A 320 -5.33 16.11 -16.35
N GLY A 321 -6.05 17.19 -16.04
CA GLY A 321 -6.86 17.96 -16.99
C GLY A 321 -8.17 17.31 -17.48
N ILE A 322 -8.23 15.98 -17.56
CA ILE A 322 -9.37 15.22 -18.10
C ILE A 322 -10.60 15.34 -17.20
N ASP A 323 -11.72 15.75 -17.78
CA ASP A 323 -13.04 15.81 -17.13
C ASP A 323 -14.12 15.10 -17.96
N ALA A 324 -15.36 15.10 -17.45
CA ALA A 324 -16.51 14.54 -18.16
C ALA A 324 -16.77 15.22 -19.53
N THR A 325 -16.45 16.50 -19.67
CA THR A 325 -16.66 17.27 -20.91
C THR A 325 -15.75 16.74 -22.00
N MET A 326 -14.46 16.63 -21.72
CA MET A 326 -13.43 16.11 -22.62
C MET A 326 -13.74 14.69 -23.10
N ILE A 327 -14.16 13.79 -22.19
CA ILE A 327 -14.57 12.42 -22.55
C ILE A 327 -15.80 12.40 -23.46
N ASN A 328 -16.82 13.22 -23.18
CA ASN A 328 -18.03 13.29 -24.00
C ASN A 328 -17.75 13.86 -25.40
N GLU A 329 -16.86 14.86 -25.51
CA GLU A 329 -16.44 15.42 -26.80
C GLU A 329 -15.62 14.40 -27.61
N ALA A 330 -14.69 13.66 -27.00
CA ALA A 330 -13.96 12.58 -27.66
C ALA A 330 -14.87 11.44 -28.13
N ALA A 331 -15.87 11.08 -27.32
CA ALA A 331 -16.88 10.09 -27.65
C ALA A 331 -17.74 10.50 -28.86
N ALA A 332 -18.16 11.77 -28.95
CA ALA A 332 -18.90 12.29 -30.09
C ALA A 332 -18.12 12.18 -31.41
N HIS A 333 -16.80 12.32 -31.36
CA HIS A 333 -15.89 12.17 -32.50
C HIS A 333 -15.42 10.73 -32.74
N LYS A 334 -15.87 9.75 -31.94
CA LYS A 334 -15.44 8.33 -31.96
C LYS A 334 -13.93 8.12 -31.75
N ASN A 335 -13.26 9.05 -31.07
CA ASN A 335 -11.83 8.97 -30.79
C ASN A 335 -11.59 8.61 -29.31
N VAL A 336 -12.16 7.48 -28.87
CA VAL A 336 -12.17 7.05 -27.47
C VAL A 336 -12.34 5.53 -27.36
N LEU A 337 -11.74 4.94 -26.32
CA LEU A 337 -11.90 3.52 -25.99
C LEU A 337 -13.04 3.34 -24.97
N HIS A 338 -13.76 2.22 -25.04
CA HIS A 338 -14.91 1.95 -24.18
C HIS A 338 -14.54 1.02 -23.02
N GLY A 339 -14.15 1.61 -21.89
CA GLY A 339 -13.79 0.91 -20.67
C GLY A 339 -12.37 0.31 -20.69
N TRP A 340 -11.92 -0.09 -19.50
CA TRP A 340 -10.62 -0.71 -19.26
C TRP A 340 -10.38 -1.99 -20.10
N ALA A 341 -11.45 -2.74 -20.41
CA ALA A 341 -11.35 -3.94 -21.23
C ALA A 341 -10.94 -3.60 -22.67
N ALA A 342 -11.56 -2.59 -23.29
CA ALA A 342 -11.16 -2.13 -24.62
C ALA A 342 -9.75 -1.52 -24.62
N ALA A 343 -9.37 -0.80 -23.56
CA ALA A 343 -8.01 -0.27 -23.41
C ALA A 343 -6.95 -1.39 -23.29
N ARG A 344 -7.25 -2.47 -22.57
CA ARG A 344 -6.36 -3.64 -22.48
C ARG A 344 -6.26 -4.40 -23.81
N GLU A 345 -7.36 -4.58 -24.53
CA GLU A 345 -7.35 -5.18 -25.88
C GLU A 345 -6.55 -4.32 -26.88
N GLU A 346 -6.61 -2.99 -26.77
CA GLU A 346 -5.78 -2.08 -27.57
C GLU A 346 -4.29 -2.29 -27.25
N LEU A 347 -3.91 -2.29 -25.97
CA LEU A 347 -2.55 -2.60 -25.51
C LEU A 347 -2.05 -3.95 -26.04
N TRP A 348 -2.89 -4.99 -26.01
CA TRP A 348 -2.58 -6.33 -26.51
C TRP A 348 -2.35 -6.42 -28.02
N LYS A 349 -2.69 -5.41 -28.82
CA LYS A 349 -2.22 -5.33 -30.22
C LYS A 349 -0.70 -5.19 -30.27
N HIS A 350 -0.10 -4.50 -29.31
CA HIS A 350 1.32 -4.16 -29.27
C HIS A 350 2.15 -5.07 -28.35
N VAL A 351 1.54 -5.69 -27.33
CA VAL A 351 2.26 -6.48 -26.30
C VAL A 351 1.83 -7.94 -26.23
N ASP A 352 2.74 -8.80 -25.80
CA ASP A 352 2.49 -10.17 -25.33
C ASP A 352 3.29 -10.46 -24.04
N GLU A 353 3.31 -11.71 -23.58
CA GLU A 353 4.08 -12.14 -22.40
C GLU A 353 5.62 -11.96 -22.53
N SER A 354 6.15 -11.75 -23.74
CA SER A 354 7.59 -11.55 -24.00
C SER A 354 8.01 -10.07 -24.02
N THR A 355 7.08 -9.16 -24.29
CA THR A 355 7.27 -7.72 -24.19
C THR A 355 7.69 -7.33 -22.77
N ILE A 356 8.61 -6.37 -22.61
CA ILE A 356 8.90 -5.76 -21.31
C ILE A 356 7.98 -4.55 -21.10
N LEU A 357 7.26 -4.49 -19.99
CA LEU A 357 6.45 -3.32 -19.60
C LEU A 357 7.24 -2.42 -18.64
N VAL A 358 7.36 -1.14 -19.00
CA VAL A 358 8.18 -0.14 -18.29
C VAL A 358 7.28 1.00 -17.82
N GLY A 359 7.53 1.56 -16.63
CA GLY A 359 6.79 2.73 -16.15
C GLY A 359 7.19 3.16 -14.74
N GLN A 360 6.48 4.13 -14.18
CA GLN A 360 6.70 4.62 -12.81
C GLN A 360 5.58 4.11 -11.90
N SER A 361 5.90 3.28 -10.90
CA SER A 361 4.88 2.71 -10.00
C SER A 361 3.77 1.96 -10.76
N ILE A 362 4.14 1.30 -11.86
CA ILE A 362 3.27 0.78 -12.94
C ILE A 362 2.26 -0.29 -12.48
N LEU A 363 2.36 -0.72 -11.22
CA LEU A 363 1.32 -1.47 -10.52
C LEU A 363 -0.07 -0.81 -10.63
N PHE A 364 -0.15 0.53 -10.51
CA PHE A 364 -1.44 1.22 -10.53
C PHE A 364 -2.10 1.17 -11.91
N ASP A 365 -1.31 1.27 -12.97
CA ASP A 365 -1.68 1.09 -14.37
C ASP A 365 -2.12 -0.35 -14.66
N PHE A 366 -1.40 -1.33 -14.11
CA PHE A 366 -1.79 -2.74 -14.22
C PHE A 366 -3.14 -2.98 -13.54
N GLU A 367 -3.42 -2.32 -12.42
CA GLU A 367 -4.71 -2.44 -11.76
C GLU A 367 -5.83 -1.69 -12.49
N SER A 368 -5.55 -0.55 -13.12
CA SER A 368 -6.54 0.19 -13.91
C SER A 368 -6.86 -0.52 -15.23
N LEU A 369 -5.90 -1.21 -15.84
CA LEU A 369 -6.07 -2.10 -17.00
C LEU A 369 -6.57 -3.51 -16.65
N ARG A 370 -6.52 -3.88 -15.37
CA ARG A 370 -6.76 -5.25 -14.85
C ARG A 370 -5.86 -6.27 -15.60
N LEU A 371 -4.56 -6.02 -15.55
CA LEU A 371 -3.52 -6.71 -16.29
C LEU A 371 -2.64 -7.56 -15.37
N ILE A 372 -2.28 -8.76 -15.82
CA ILE A 372 -1.23 -9.59 -15.20
C ILE A 372 -0.08 -9.73 -16.20
N HIS A 373 1.12 -9.36 -15.76
CA HIS A 373 2.32 -9.44 -16.59
C HIS A 373 3.57 -9.51 -15.70
N MET A 374 4.61 -10.23 -16.14
CA MET A 374 5.77 -10.56 -15.29
C MET A 374 7.10 -9.91 -15.72
N ARG A 375 7.25 -9.44 -16.96
CA ARG A 375 8.48 -8.78 -17.43
C ARG A 375 8.39 -7.27 -17.22
N VAL A 376 8.52 -6.85 -15.96
CA VAL A 376 8.27 -5.46 -15.55
C VAL A 376 9.56 -4.73 -15.18
N VAL A 377 9.72 -3.49 -15.63
CA VAL A 377 10.78 -2.55 -15.19
C VAL A 377 10.15 -1.25 -14.69
N ASP A 378 9.94 -1.19 -13.38
CA ASP A 378 9.40 -0.04 -12.65
C ASP A 378 10.54 0.87 -12.15
N SER A 379 10.54 2.15 -12.55
CA SER A 379 11.54 3.15 -12.13
C SER A 379 11.52 3.45 -10.63
N ALA A 380 10.34 3.42 -9.99
CA ALA A 380 10.20 3.67 -8.56
C ALA A 380 10.82 2.54 -7.73
N ILE A 381 10.72 1.30 -8.22
CA ILE A 381 11.38 0.14 -7.63
C ILE A 381 12.90 0.25 -7.86
N LEU A 382 13.37 0.47 -9.10
CA LEU A 382 14.81 0.62 -9.40
C LEU A 382 15.50 1.67 -8.51
N ALA A 383 14.91 2.86 -8.41
CA ALA A 383 15.37 3.95 -7.55
C ALA A 383 15.45 3.52 -6.07
N THR A 384 14.37 2.90 -5.59
CA THR A 384 14.30 2.40 -4.22
C THR A 384 15.38 1.37 -3.92
N GLU A 385 15.56 0.37 -4.80
CA GLU A 385 16.51 -0.70 -4.57
C GLU A 385 17.95 -0.18 -4.56
N ALA A 386 18.30 0.73 -5.47
CA ALA A 386 19.61 1.39 -5.48
C ALA A 386 19.88 2.15 -4.16
N VAL A 387 18.88 2.82 -3.60
CA VAL A 387 19.03 3.56 -2.33
C VAL A 387 19.03 2.64 -1.10
N PHE A 388 18.21 1.59 -1.04
CA PHE A 388 18.00 0.82 0.20
C PHE A 388 18.56 -0.61 0.22
N ASN A 389 18.70 -1.29 -0.92
CA ASN A 389 19.17 -2.67 -0.96
C ASN A 389 20.70 -2.74 -1.02
N LYS A 390 21.35 -2.79 0.16
CA LYS A 390 22.75 -3.25 0.23
C LYS A 390 22.80 -4.76 -0.02
N THR A 391 23.67 -5.18 -0.95
CA THR A 391 23.97 -6.58 -1.25
C THR A 391 24.25 -7.37 0.03
N GLY A 392 23.65 -8.56 0.14
CA GLY A 392 23.83 -9.48 1.27
C GLY A 392 22.94 -9.25 2.50
N LYS A 393 22.09 -8.21 2.56
CA LYS A 393 21.08 -8.04 3.64
C LYS A 393 19.69 -8.52 3.20
N LYS A 394 18.92 -9.10 4.13
CA LYS A 394 17.50 -9.46 3.87
C LYS A 394 16.72 -8.21 3.45
N TYR A 395 15.99 -8.30 2.33
CA TYR A 395 15.04 -7.27 1.88
C TYR A 395 14.12 -6.88 3.03
N ARG A 396 14.01 -5.58 3.32
CA ARG A 396 13.03 -5.01 4.25
C ARG A 396 12.15 -4.06 3.46
N LYS A 397 10.83 -4.07 3.72
CA LYS A 397 9.91 -3.18 3.00
C LYS A 397 10.42 -1.74 3.08
N PRO A 398 10.70 -1.08 1.94
CA PRO A 398 11.34 0.24 1.94
C PRO A 398 10.47 1.29 2.62
N ARG A 399 11.12 2.25 3.29
CA ARG A 399 10.43 3.30 4.05
C ARG A 399 9.97 4.47 3.16
N ARG A 400 10.31 4.45 1.88
CA ARG A 400 10.10 5.51 0.88
C ARG A 400 10.11 4.95 -0.54
N ARG A 401 9.37 5.60 -1.45
CA ARG A 401 9.49 5.53 -2.91
C ARG A 401 9.88 6.93 -3.40
N TRP A 402 10.57 7.02 -4.54
CA TRP A 402 10.78 8.29 -5.25
C TRP A 402 9.67 8.45 -6.30
N GLY A 403 9.06 9.63 -6.37
CA GLY A 403 8.10 9.98 -7.42
C GLY A 403 8.80 10.34 -8.73
N LEU A 404 8.06 10.32 -9.86
CA LEU A 404 8.65 10.59 -11.19
C LEU A 404 9.32 11.97 -11.24
N GLN A 405 8.58 13.01 -10.84
CA GLN A 405 9.07 14.38 -10.80
C GLN A 405 10.35 14.51 -9.96
N GLU A 406 10.44 13.83 -8.81
CA GLU A 406 11.65 13.87 -7.97
C GLU A 406 12.84 13.17 -8.65
N LEU A 407 12.61 12.08 -9.39
CA LEU A 407 13.66 11.42 -10.18
C LEU A 407 14.12 12.29 -11.35
N CYS A 408 13.18 12.94 -12.04
CA CYS A 408 13.47 13.92 -13.07
C CYS A 408 14.33 15.07 -12.52
N GLU A 409 13.91 15.71 -11.43
CA GLU A 409 14.62 16.85 -10.83
C GLU A 409 15.99 16.45 -10.26
N THR A 410 16.08 15.33 -9.53
CA THR A 410 17.28 15.00 -8.73
C THR A 410 18.29 14.08 -9.42
N PHE A 411 17.85 13.20 -10.34
CA PHE A 411 18.73 12.29 -11.09
C PHE A 411 18.97 12.77 -12.52
N LEU A 412 17.92 13.16 -13.25
CA LEU A 412 18.04 13.60 -14.64
C LEU A 412 18.43 15.08 -14.78
N GLY A 413 18.08 15.91 -13.80
CA GLY A 413 18.23 17.37 -13.87
C GLY A 413 17.22 18.04 -14.81
N ILE A 414 16.06 17.40 -15.06
CA ILE A 414 14.98 17.92 -15.90
C ILE A 414 13.76 18.27 -15.04
N GLN A 415 13.05 19.34 -15.42
CA GLN A 415 11.77 19.70 -14.81
C GLN A 415 10.63 19.17 -15.67
N ILE A 416 9.72 18.41 -15.07
CA ILE A 416 8.45 18.01 -15.70
C ILE A 416 7.28 18.74 -15.04
N ARG A 417 6.10 18.75 -15.71
CA ARG A 417 4.83 19.30 -15.20
C ARG A 417 4.95 20.77 -14.81
N SER A 418 5.68 21.52 -15.63
CA SER A 418 5.96 22.94 -15.42
C SER A 418 4.70 23.79 -15.58
N GLY A 419 4.42 24.68 -14.63
CA GLY A 419 3.27 25.59 -14.69
C GLY A 419 2.27 25.36 -13.56
N ASP A 420 1.08 24.88 -13.90
CA ASP A 420 0.00 24.57 -12.94
C ASP A 420 0.14 23.19 -12.25
N GLY A 421 1.12 22.38 -12.70
CA GLY A 421 1.38 21.05 -12.16
C GLY A 421 0.49 19.95 -12.75
N ILE A 422 -0.29 20.26 -13.79
CA ILE A 422 -1.11 19.26 -14.49
C ILE A 422 -0.22 18.28 -15.24
N HIS A 423 -0.48 16.99 -15.04
CA HIS A 423 0.14 15.86 -15.71
C HIS A 423 -0.24 15.81 -17.20
N SER A 424 0.69 15.33 -18.00
CA SER A 424 0.47 14.91 -19.38
C SER A 424 1.01 13.50 -19.53
N ASN A 425 0.16 12.54 -19.94
CA ASN A 425 0.61 11.16 -20.13
C ASN A 425 1.83 11.05 -21.06
N MET A 426 1.90 11.90 -22.10
CA MET A 426 3.05 11.95 -23.01
C MET A 426 4.33 12.41 -22.29
N GLU A 427 4.25 13.42 -21.43
CA GLU A 427 5.39 13.90 -20.63
C GLU A 427 5.84 12.84 -19.63
N ASP A 428 4.90 12.24 -18.90
CA ASP A 428 5.19 11.24 -17.88
C ASP A 428 5.74 9.93 -18.48
N VAL A 429 5.26 9.50 -19.66
CA VAL A 429 5.83 8.39 -20.42
C VAL A 429 7.24 8.69 -20.89
N LEU A 430 7.49 9.87 -21.47
CA LEU A 430 8.83 10.28 -21.90
C LEU A 430 9.79 10.37 -20.71
N ALA A 431 9.34 10.90 -19.59
CA ALA A 431 10.10 11.03 -18.35
C ALA A 431 10.40 9.66 -17.71
N ALA A 432 9.42 8.77 -17.58
CA ALA A 432 9.62 7.43 -17.03
C ALA A 432 10.56 6.60 -17.93
N ARG A 433 10.40 6.71 -19.25
CA ARG A 433 11.33 6.16 -20.25
C ARG A 433 12.75 6.65 -20.01
N GLU A 434 12.93 7.97 -19.86
CA GLU A 434 14.25 8.59 -19.71
C GLU A 434 14.93 8.22 -18.39
N VAL A 435 14.18 8.15 -17.27
CA VAL A 435 14.70 7.68 -15.97
C VAL A 435 15.28 6.28 -16.13
N VAL A 436 14.49 5.32 -16.65
CA VAL A 436 14.96 3.94 -16.85
C VAL A 436 16.12 3.89 -17.85
N LEU A 437 16.06 4.65 -18.94
CA LEU A 437 17.10 4.65 -19.96
C LEU A 437 18.43 5.21 -19.45
N GLN A 438 18.44 6.28 -18.66
CA GLN A 438 19.67 6.79 -18.04
C GLN A 438 20.20 5.86 -16.93
N CYS A 439 19.34 5.10 -16.23
CA CYS A 439 19.79 4.03 -15.32
C CYS A 439 20.58 2.93 -16.04
N LEU A 440 20.28 2.67 -17.32
CA LEU A 440 20.99 1.69 -18.16
C LEU A 440 22.26 2.31 -18.77
N LEU A 441 22.14 3.50 -19.39
CA LEU A 441 23.23 4.15 -20.12
C LEU A 441 24.32 4.76 -19.21
N LYS A 442 23.97 5.13 -17.97
CA LYS A 442 24.87 5.80 -17.01
C LYS A 442 24.75 5.17 -15.60
N PRO A 443 25.12 3.88 -15.44
CA PRO A 443 24.91 3.15 -14.20
C PRO A 443 25.71 3.73 -13.02
N ASP A 444 26.90 4.30 -13.28
CA ASP A 444 27.72 4.95 -12.27
C ASP A 444 27.07 6.25 -11.76
N ASN A 445 26.59 7.13 -12.66
CA ASN A 445 25.84 8.33 -12.28
C ASN A 445 24.59 8.00 -11.45
N PHE A 446 23.86 6.94 -11.82
CA PHE A 446 22.68 6.49 -11.08
C PHE A 446 23.05 5.96 -9.69
N LYS A 447 24.18 5.27 -9.56
CA LYS A 447 24.72 4.82 -8.29
C LYS A 447 25.16 6.00 -7.40
N GLU A 448 25.88 6.98 -7.95
CA GLU A 448 26.26 8.21 -7.24
C GLU A 448 25.04 8.98 -6.72
N TRP A 449 24.01 9.12 -7.56
CA TRP A 449 22.71 9.68 -7.16
C TRP A 449 22.09 8.88 -6.01
N ALA A 450 22.07 7.54 -6.10
CA ALA A 450 21.46 6.68 -5.10
C ALA A 450 22.21 6.69 -3.77
N ASP A 451 23.55 6.76 -3.80
CA ASP A 451 24.39 6.88 -2.60
C ASP A 451 24.15 8.24 -1.92
N LYS A 452 24.07 9.35 -2.67
CA LYS A 452 23.69 10.67 -2.15
C LYS A 452 22.27 10.68 -1.56
N ALA A 453 21.28 10.13 -2.28
CA ALA A 453 19.90 10.03 -1.80
C ALA A 453 19.78 9.18 -0.53
N ARG A 454 20.65 8.17 -0.36
CA ARG A 454 20.78 7.38 0.86
C ARG A 454 21.30 8.23 2.02
N GLU A 455 22.34 9.02 1.81
CA GLU A 455 22.86 9.94 2.83
C GLU A 455 21.81 10.96 3.24
N ASP A 456 21.16 11.63 2.28
CA ASP A 456 20.13 12.64 2.53
C ASP A 456 18.92 12.07 3.31
N PHE A 457 18.57 10.79 3.08
CA PHE A 457 17.52 10.11 3.85
C PHE A 457 17.90 9.88 5.33
N TRP A 458 19.19 9.66 5.65
CA TRP A 458 19.68 9.42 7.01
C TRP A 458 20.21 10.67 7.72
N LYS A 459 20.39 11.80 7.02
CA LYS A 459 20.78 13.08 7.64
C LYS A 459 19.77 13.49 8.72
N PRO A 460 20.21 13.82 9.95
CA PRO A 460 19.31 14.27 11.01
C PRO A 460 18.60 15.56 10.59
N LYS A 461 17.26 15.54 10.53
CA LYS A 461 16.49 16.77 10.28
C LYS A 461 16.81 17.80 11.36
N GLU A 462 17.23 18.99 10.94
CA GLU A 462 17.41 20.13 11.82
C GLU A 462 16.10 20.44 12.57
N GLY A 463 16.20 20.74 13.87
CA GLY A 463 15.02 20.93 14.73
C GLY A 463 14.31 19.64 15.19
N SER A 464 14.81 18.45 14.86
CA SER A 464 14.26 17.19 15.41
C SER A 464 14.43 17.10 16.94
N LYS A 465 13.42 16.54 17.63
CA LYS A 465 13.36 16.41 19.10
C LYS A 465 14.59 15.69 19.72
N ASN A 466 15.35 14.94 18.93
CA ASN A 466 16.60 14.32 19.37
C ASN A 466 17.72 15.34 19.64
N GLN A 467 17.78 16.47 18.93
CA GLN A 467 18.73 17.55 19.26
C GLN A 467 18.36 18.23 20.58
N GLU A 468 17.06 18.45 20.87
CA GLU A 468 16.63 18.93 22.19
C GLU A 468 16.92 17.92 23.30
N ARG A 469 16.76 16.61 23.05
CA ARG A 469 17.13 15.56 24.00
C ARG A 469 18.64 15.49 24.24
N LYS A 470 19.50 15.53 23.20
CA LYS A 470 20.97 15.59 23.37
C LYS A 470 21.41 16.90 24.06
N LYS A 471 20.76 18.05 23.81
CA LYS A 471 20.97 19.31 24.57
C LYS A 471 20.51 19.19 26.04
N LYS A 472 19.37 18.55 26.32
CA LYS A 472 18.86 18.32 27.69
C LYS A 472 19.66 17.26 28.47
N LYS A 473 20.22 16.22 27.84
CA LYS A 473 21.22 15.30 28.46
C LYS A 473 22.48 16.10 28.85
N LYS A 474 23.06 16.91 27.94
CA LYS A 474 24.23 17.77 28.24
C LYS A 474 24.00 18.84 29.32
N ALA A 475 22.75 19.27 29.56
CA ALA A 475 22.41 20.25 30.60
C ALA A 475 22.16 19.62 31.99
N LYS A 476 22.31 18.30 32.14
CA LYS A 476 22.00 17.56 33.38
C LYS A 476 23.18 16.87 34.06
N GLU A 477 24.41 17.11 33.63
CA GLU A 477 25.62 16.66 34.34
C GLU A 477 26.23 17.78 35.21
N PRO A 478 26.02 17.73 36.54
CA PRO A 478 26.95 18.31 37.50
C PRO A 478 27.86 17.23 38.09
N THR A 479 29.17 17.47 38.01
CA THR A 479 30.20 16.99 38.94
C THR A 479 30.25 15.50 39.30
N HIS A 480 31.13 14.77 38.61
CA HIS A 480 31.95 13.74 39.28
C HIS A 480 33.46 13.88 38.94
N GLN A 481 33.96 15.11 39.05
CA GLN A 481 35.40 15.32 39.24
C GLN A 481 35.79 14.81 40.64
N LEU A 482 36.20 13.54 40.76
CA LEU A 482 37.07 12.98 41.81
C LEU A 482 37.06 11.43 41.73
N ALA A 483 37.75 10.84 40.75
CA ALA A 483 38.35 9.48 40.81
C ALA A 483 38.99 9.08 39.47
N LYS A 484 40.25 9.48 39.23
CA LYS A 484 41.30 8.73 38.50
C LYS A 484 42.55 9.60 38.29
N GLN A 485 43.33 9.75 39.37
CA GLN A 485 44.77 10.00 39.24
C GLN A 485 45.49 8.65 39.21
N ALA A 486 45.85 8.18 38.01
CA ALA A 486 46.96 7.25 37.75
C ALA A 486 47.08 7.05 36.24
N ALA A 487 48.24 7.41 35.68
CA ALA A 487 48.67 7.10 34.32
C ALA A 487 49.88 6.12 34.42
N PRO A 488 50.53 5.65 33.33
CA PRO A 488 50.27 5.91 31.90
C PRO A 488 50.38 4.68 30.97
N ALA A 489 50.24 4.94 29.65
CA ALA A 489 51.12 4.48 28.55
C ALA A 489 50.53 3.58 27.43
N LEU A 490 50.93 3.98 26.20
CA LEU A 490 51.08 3.23 24.94
C LEU A 490 49.84 2.87 24.08
N GLU A 491 49.62 3.75 23.10
CA GLU A 491 49.58 3.45 21.65
C GLU A 491 48.92 2.15 21.16
N THR A 492 47.81 2.31 20.43
CA THR A 492 47.84 2.11 18.96
C THR A 492 46.68 2.86 18.31
N ILE A 493 46.91 3.44 17.13
CA ILE A 493 45.90 4.14 16.32
C ILE A 493 45.68 3.30 15.06
N GLU A 494 44.50 2.70 14.96
CA GLU A 494 43.69 2.41 13.76
C GLU A 494 42.52 1.49 14.22
N ASP A 495 41.43 1.42 13.45
CA ASP A 495 40.21 0.59 13.70
C ASP A 495 39.21 0.99 14.81
N PHE A 496 39.18 2.24 15.31
CA PHE A 496 38.20 2.65 16.35
C PHE A 496 37.31 3.87 16.02
N TYR A 497 36.67 3.85 14.85
CA TYR A 497 35.60 4.83 14.49
C TYR A 497 34.37 4.22 13.78
N ASP A 498 34.13 2.92 13.91
CA ASP A 498 32.94 2.24 13.35
C ASP A 498 32.15 1.42 14.39
N SER A 499 32.36 1.70 15.67
CA SER A 499 31.48 1.24 16.76
C SER A 499 31.29 2.33 17.82
N LEU A 500 30.09 2.94 17.84
CA LEU A 500 29.29 3.39 18.99
C LEU A 500 28.11 4.28 18.51
N ASP A 501 27.06 4.39 19.34
CA ASP A 501 25.70 4.92 19.07
C ASP A 501 24.86 4.00 18.13
N ASP A 502 23.73 3.39 18.53
CA ASP A 502 22.95 3.50 19.77
C ASP A 502 22.35 2.13 20.19
N ASP A 503 22.73 1.63 21.38
CA ASP A 503 21.83 0.85 22.24
C ASP A 503 21.31 1.81 23.34
N ASP A 504 20.04 2.24 23.25
CA ASP A 504 19.37 3.00 24.33
C ASP A 504 18.02 2.32 24.68
N VAL A 505 18.15 1.16 25.34
CA VAL A 505 17.27 0.59 26.39
C VAL A 505 15.77 0.39 26.09
N PHE A 506 15.35 -0.88 26.08
CA PHE A 506 14.15 -1.31 26.80
C PHE A 506 14.49 -2.56 27.64
N TYR A 507 13.99 -2.60 28.88
CA TYR A 507 14.16 -3.74 29.77
C TYR A 507 13.19 -4.86 29.36
N ASP A 508 13.71 -6.06 29.16
CA ASP A 508 12.91 -7.27 29.38
C ASP A 508 12.68 -7.41 30.89
N PHE A 509 11.40 -7.52 31.26
CA PHE A 509 10.98 -8.12 32.51
C PHE A 509 9.97 -9.21 32.12
N GLU A 510 10.49 -10.40 31.85
CA GLU A 510 9.70 -11.62 31.99
C GLU A 510 9.57 -11.87 33.50
N ASP A 511 8.38 -11.64 34.05
CA ASP A 511 7.91 -12.40 35.21
C ASP A 511 6.38 -12.51 35.16
N ASP A 512 5.85 -13.58 35.76
CA ASP A 512 4.65 -14.27 35.27
C ASP A 512 3.29 -13.63 35.65
N THR A 513 2.21 -14.14 35.03
CA THR A 513 0.77 -13.91 35.34
C THR A 513 0.04 -12.67 34.78
N GLY A 514 -0.09 -12.59 33.44
CA GLY A 514 -1.09 -11.72 32.80
C GLY A 514 -1.25 -11.95 31.29
N PHE A 515 -2.39 -12.51 30.85
CA PHE A 515 -2.65 -12.74 29.42
C PHE A 515 -2.86 -11.42 28.65
N TYR A 516 -1.83 -10.97 27.94
CA TYR A 516 -1.92 -9.83 27.02
C TYR A 516 -2.46 -10.24 25.64
N MET A 517 -3.32 -9.39 25.07
CA MET A 517 -3.70 -9.50 23.66
C MET A 517 -2.55 -9.03 22.77
N GLU A 518 -1.90 -9.96 22.08
CA GLU A 518 -1.04 -9.70 20.92
C GLU A 518 -1.53 -10.43 19.66
N ARG A 519 -1.00 -9.97 18.53
CA ARG A 519 -1.19 -10.41 17.14
C ARG A 519 -1.59 -11.89 16.92
N ASP A 520 -2.79 -12.13 16.37
CA ASP A 520 -2.93 -12.50 14.96
C ASP A 520 -4.41 -12.66 14.50
N TRP A 521 -4.61 -12.59 13.17
CA TRP A 521 -5.77 -13.02 12.34
C TRP A 521 -7.19 -12.44 12.62
N PHE A 522 -7.91 -12.13 11.52
CA PHE A 522 -9.35 -11.79 11.57
C PHE A 522 -10.22 -12.97 11.14
N THR A 523 -10.81 -13.64 12.12
CA THR A 523 -12.10 -14.35 12.00
C THR A 523 -13.27 -13.39 12.25
N LYS A 524 -14.49 -13.78 11.83
CA LYS A 524 -15.75 -13.09 12.19
C LYS A 524 -15.99 -13.19 13.71
N PHE A 525 -16.41 -12.10 14.36
CA PHE A 525 -17.02 -12.12 15.71
C PHE A 525 -18.03 -10.99 15.91
N GLY A 526 -19.22 -11.27 16.43
CA GLY A 526 -20.13 -10.26 16.99
C GLY A 526 -19.71 -9.83 18.40
N ALA A 527 -20.40 -8.85 18.97
CA ALA A 527 -20.35 -8.46 20.37
C ALA A 527 -21.77 -8.19 20.88
N ASP A 528 -22.12 -8.78 22.02
CA ASP A 528 -23.49 -8.74 22.53
C ASP A 528 -23.62 -7.66 23.59
N ILE A 529 -24.48 -6.69 23.31
CA ILE A 529 -24.72 -5.59 24.23
C ILE A 529 -25.98 -5.92 25.02
N ALA A 530 -25.77 -6.28 26.28
CA ALA A 530 -26.85 -6.57 27.21
C ALA A 530 -27.17 -5.34 28.05
N TYR A 531 -28.47 -5.04 28.15
CA TYR A 531 -28.99 -4.03 29.06
C TYR A 531 -28.95 -4.54 30.52
N TYR A 532 -28.67 -3.65 31.46
CA TYR A 532 -28.74 -3.92 32.90
C TYR A 532 -29.95 -3.24 33.54
#